data_AF-A0A5C3FE15-F1
#
_entry.id   AF-A0A5C3FE15-F1
#
_cell.length_a   1.000
_cell.length_b   1.000
_cell.length_c   1.000
_cell.angle_alpha   90.00
_cell.angle_beta   90.00
_cell.angle_gamma   90.00
#
_symmetry.space_group_name_H-M   'P 1'
#
loop_
_entity.id
_entity.type
_entity.pdbx_description
1 polymer ?
#
loop_
_entity_poly.entity_id
_entity_poly.type
_entity_poly.pdbx_seq_one_letter_code
_entity_poly.pdbx_strand_id
1 'polypeptide(L)' 'MTYKPHRRIPDKDRVLAGYKAALNNPATTSEARSYARKQLLKRGHIKDAFFSTSLNTRMRRMLGLRAKRRH' A
#
# COMPACT_ATOMS: atom_id res chain seq x y z
N MET A 1 -21.05 30.96 -10.32
CA MET A 1 -20.10 30.03 -9.68
C MET A 1 -20.35 28.63 -10.23
N THR A 2 -19.63 28.22 -11.28
CA THR A 2 -19.84 26.92 -11.94
C THR A 2 -18.92 25.88 -11.32
N TYR A 3 -19.51 24.84 -10.70
CA TYR A 3 -18.75 23.71 -10.16
C TYR A 3 -18.17 22.90 -11.32
N LYS A 4 -16.84 22.95 -11.49
CA LYS A 4 -16.12 22.02 -12.36
C LYS A 4 -15.82 20.76 -11.54
N PRO A 5 -16.47 19.61 -11.81
CA PRO A 5 -16.09 18.38 -11.13
C PRO A 5 -14.67 18.02 -11.53
N HIS A 6 -13.74 18.11 -10.58
CA HIS A 6 -12.41 17.58 -10.76
C HIS A 6 -12.53 16.05 -10.83
N ARG A 7 -12.55 15.48 -12.05
CA ARG A 7 -12.40 14.04 -12.25
C ARG A 7 -11.02 13.66 -11.71
N ARG A 8 -10.95 13.30 -10.42
CA ARG A 8 -9.72 12.76 -9.82
C ARG A 8 -9.55 11.35 -10.33
N ILE A 9 -8.86 11.23 -11.46
CA ILE A 9 -8.30 9.94 -11.89
C ILE A 9 -7.27 9.59 -10.82
N PRO A 10 -7.49 8.52 -10.03
CA PRO A 10 -6.54 8.18 -8.99
C PRO A 10 -5.23 7.75 -9.66
N ASP A 11 -4.13 8.37 -9.24
CA ASP A 11 -2.79 7.97 -9.66
C ASP A 11 -2.60 6.47 -9.44
N LYS A 12 -1.97 5.78 -10.39
CA LYS A 12 -1.74 4.33 -10.32
C LYS A 12 -1.03 3.95 -9.02
N ASP A 13 -0.08 4.78 -8.59
CA ASP A 13 0.65 4.63 -7.33
C ASP A 13 -0.23 4.79 -6.09
N ARG A 14 -1.20 5.70 -6.12
CA ARG A 14 -2.18 5.85 -5.03
C ARG A 14 -3.07 4.62 -4.91
N VAL A 15 -3.49 4.03 -6.03
CA VAL A 15 -4.28 2.80 -6.01
C VAL A 15 -3.47 1.63 -5.44
N LEU A 16 -2.19 1.52 -5.81
CA LEU A 16 -1.28 0.51 -5.24
C LEU A 16 -1.09 0.70 -3.74
N ALA A 17 -0.91 1.94 -3.26
CA ALA A 17 -0.83 2.25 -1.84
C ALA A 17 -2.11 1.84 -1.08
N GLY A 18 -3.28 2.03 -1.67
CA GLY A 18 -4.56 1.58 -1.12
C GLY A 18 -4.62 0.07 -0.91
N TYR A 19 -4.17 -0.73 -1.89
CA TYR A 19 -4.11 -2.18 -1.72
C TYR A 19 -3.12 -2.61 -0.64
N LYS A 20 -1.96 -1.95 -0.54
CA LYS A 20 -0.99 -2.21 0.54
C LYS A 20 -1.58 -1.88 1.92
N ALA A 21 -2.35 -0.80 2.02
CA ALA A 21 -3.03 -0.41 3.25
C ALA A 21 -4.09 -1.45 3.65
N ALA A 22 -4.88 -1.94 2.68
CA ALA A 22 -5.88 -2.98 2.91
C ALA A 22 -5.27 -4.28 3.45
N LEU A 23 -4.04 -4.63 3.07
CA LEU A 23 -3.34 -5.80 3.61
C LEU A 23 -2.91 -5.65 5.07
N ASN A 24 -2.63 -4.43 5.52
CA ASN A 24 -2.15 -4.13 6.87
C ASN A 24 -3.27 -3.72 7.84
N ASN A 25 -4.45 -3.40 7.33
CA ASN A 25 -5.57 -2.97 8.16
C ASN A 25 -6.25 -4.18 8.83
N PRO A 26 -6.23 -4.30 10.17
CA PRO A 26 -6.83 -5.42 10.88
C PRO A 26 -8.36 -5.51 10.67
N ALA A 27 -9.02 -4.39 10.39
CA ALA A 27 -10.46 -4.35 10.13
C ALA A 27 -10.84 -4.86 8.71
N THR A 28 -9.86 -5.15 7.85
CA THR A 28 -10.14 -5.61 6.49
C THR A 28 -10.42 -7.11 6.48
N THR A 29 -11.53 -7.49 5.85
CA THR A 29 -11.96 -8.89 5.71
C THR A 29 -10.91 -9.74 5.00
N SER A 30 -10.95 -11.05 5.24
CA SER A 30 -10.05 -12.02 4.61
C SER A 30 -10.16 -11.98 3.08
N GLU A 31 -11.38 -11.90 2.54
CA GLU A 31 -11.63 -11.79 1.09
C GLU A 31 -11.06 -10.50 0.50
N ALA A 32 -11.28 -9.36 1.15
CA ALA A 32 -10.76 -8.09 0.67
C ALA A 32 -9.22 -8.07 0.66
N ARG A 33 -8.57 -8.69 1.66
CA ARG A 33 -7.12 -8.90 1.66
C ARG A 33 -6.66 -9.81 0.53
N SER A 34 -7.37 -10.90 0.26
CA SER A 34 -7.08 -11.79 -0.88
C SER A 34 -7.17 -11.05 -2.22
N TYR A 35 -8.22 -10.25 -2.40
CA TYR A 35 -8.40 -9.40 -3.57
C TYR A 35 -7.26 -8.40 -3.72
N ALA A 36 -6.90 -7.68 -2.65
CA ALA A 36 -5.78 -6.75 -2.65
C ALA A 36 -4.46 -7.41 -3.05
N ARG A 37 -4.17 -8.64 -2.56
CA ARG A 37 -2.99 -9.42 -3.00
C ARG A 37 -3.03 -9.72 -4.49
N LYS A 38 -4.17 -10.21 -5.01
CA LYS A 38 -4.33 -10.49 -6.45
C LYS A 38 -4.09 -9.23 -7.29
N GLN A 39 -4.59 -8.08 -6.86
CA GLN A 39 -4.41 -6.82 -7.59
C GLN A 39 -2.97 -6.31 -7.57
N LEU A 40 -2.24 -6.50 -6.47
CA LEU A 40 -0.81 -6.21 -6.41
C LEU A 40 -0.02 -7.14 -7.34
N LEU A 41 -0.33 -8.44 -7.36
CA LEU A 41 0.31 -9.43 -8.25
C LEU A 41 0.08 -9.10 -9.73
N LYS A 42 -1.17 -8.82 -10.12
CA LYS A 42 -1.51 -8.44 -11.51
C LYS A 42 -0.76 -7.21 -12.01
N ARG A 43 -0.35 -6.32 -11.10
CA ARG A 43 0.41 -5.10 -11.40
C ARG A 43 1.93 -5.28 -11.26
N GLY A 44 2.41 -6.49 -11.02
CA GLY A 44 3.84 -6.80 -10.87
C GLY A 44 4.42 -6.52 -9.48
N HIS A 45 3.60 -6.17 -8.49
CA HIS A 45 4.02 -5.85 -7.12
C HIS A 45 4.10 -7.09 -6.23
N ILE A 46 4.88 -8.09 -6.67
CA ILE A 46 5.06 -9.37 -5.96
C ILE A 46 5.61 -9.14 -4.54
N LYS A 47 6.62 -8.27 -4.41
CA LYS A 47 7.23 -7.94 -3.12
C LYS A 47 6.21 -7.39 -2.12
N ASP A 48 5.31 -6.52 -2.57
CA ASP A 48 4.31 -5.88 -1.71
C ASP A 48 3.14 -6.81 -1.35
N ALA A 49 2.84 -7.81 -2.19
CA ALA A 49 1.77 -8.78 -1.95
C ALA A 49 2.15 -9.81 -0.87
N PHE A 50 3.43 -10.20 -0.82
CA PHE A 50 3.94 -11.22 0.10
C PHE A 50 4.66 -10.65 1.31
N PHE A 51 5.44 -9.57 1.14
CA PHE A 51 6.18 -8.94 2.21
C PHE A 51 5.52 -7.63 2.61
N SER A 52 4.91 -7.59 3.80
CA SER A 52 4.41 -6.33 4.34
C SER A 52 5.58 -5.38 4.60
N THR A 53 5.48 -4.17 4.04
CA THR A 53 6.41 -3.07 4.32
C THR A 53 6.49 -2.77 5.83
N SER A 54 5.44 -3.11 6.60
CA SER A 54 5.38 -2.97 8.06
C SER A 54 6.42 -3.85 8.78
N LEU A 55 6.60 -5.10 8.37
CA LEU A 55 7.58 -6.01 9.00
C LEU A 55 9.00 -5.54 8.74
N ASN A 56 9.32 -5.16 7.50
CA ASN A 56 10.66 -4.68 7.14
C ASN A 56 10.99 -3.33 7.79
N THR A 57 10.01 -2.44 7.93
CA THR A 57 10.22 -1.15 8.61
C THR A 57 10.33 -1.33 10.12
N ARG A 58 9.54 -2.20 10.74
CA ARG A 58 9.66 -2.55 12.17
C ARG A 58 11.00 -3.22 12.47
N MET A 59 11.42 -4.19 11.66
CA MET A 59 12.71 -4.88 11.81
C MET A 59 13.88 -3.90 11.62
N ARG A 60 13.85 -3.03 10.60
CA ARG A 60 14.87 -1.99 10.43
C ARG A 60 14.94 -1.02 11.61
N ARG A 61 13.78 -0.62 12.18
CA ARG A 61 13.76 0.20 13.41
C ARG A 61 14.35 -0.55 14.60
N MET A 62 14.02 -1.83 14.76
CA MET A 62 14.51 -2.66 15.86
C MET A 62 16.03 -2.87 15.79
N LEU A 63 16.58 -2.93 14.58
CA LEU A 63 18.02 -3.05 14.31
C LEU A 63 18.77 -1.70 14.27
N GLY A 64 18.14 -0.59 14.69
CA GLY A 64 18.77 0.75 14.68
C GLY A 64 19.02 1.33 13.27
N LEU A 65 18.61 0.64 12.21
CA LEU A 65 18.72 1.07 10.81
C LEU A 65 17.63 2.10 10.50
N ARG A 66 17.80 3.32 11.00
CA ARG A 66 16.89 4.44 10.77
C ARG A 66 17.03 4.91 9.32
N ALA A 67 15.96 4.75 8.53
CA ALA A 67 15.91 5.32 7.19
C ALA A 67 16.13 6.84 7.28
N LYS A 68 17.17 7.36 6.61
CA LYS A 68 17.46 8.80 6.52
C LYS A 68 16.20 9.48 5.96
N ARG A 69 15.63 10.47 6.67
CA ARG A 69 14.54 11.31 6.13
C ARG A 69 15.05 11.86 4.80
N ARG A 70 14.35 11.55 3.70
CA ARG A 70 14.55 12.28 2.44
C ARG A 70 13.95 13.67 2.68
N HIS A 71 14.84 14.67 2.71
CA HIS A 71 14.50 16.08 2.78
C HIS A 71 14.21 16.61 1.37
#